data_AF-A0A514CI84-F1
#
_entry.id   AF-A0A514CI84-F1
#
_cell.length_a   1.000
_cell.length_b   1.000
_cell.length_c   1.000
_cell.angle_alpha   90.00
_cell.angle_beta   90.00
_cell.angle_gamma   90.00
#
_symmetry.space_group_name_H-M   'P 1'
#
loop_
_entity.id
_entity.type
_entity.pdbx_description
1 polymer ?
#
loop_
_entity_poly.entity_id
_entity_poly.type
_entity_poly.pdbx_seq_one_letter_code
_entity_poly.pdbx_strand_id
1 'polypeptide(L)'
;MGFIPILLTLAGFILLFGMVVSYSINQKKEQYKAALLGLQQKLVAEPLDKTGDITVLERDIQSLLVTGHPDAQTFKRQLGQIKLLKHQYNELVQTKPYSLVAKLTGQRVI
;
A
#
# COMPACT_ATOMS: atom_id res chain seq x y z
N MET A 1 28.13 12.67 34.71
CA MET A 1 28.49 13.18 33.37
C MET A 1 28.40 12.03 32.37
N GLY A 2 27.20 11.70 31.87
CA GLY A 2 27.01 10.52 30.99
C GLY A 2 25.60 10.27 30.46
N PHE A 3 24.59 10.99 30.93
CA PHE A 3 23.19 10.78 30.52
C PHE A 3 22.78 11.56 29.26
N ILE A 4 23.38 12.74 29.02
CA ILE A 4 23.06 13.60 27.86
C ILE A 4 23.30 12.88 26.51
N PRO A 5 24.42 12.15 26.30
CA PRO A 5 24.65 11.42 25.05
C PRO A 5 23.61 10.31 24.80
N ILE A 6 23.13 9.66 25.86
CA ILE A 6 22.16 8.56 25.78
C ILE A 6 20.79 9.09 25.33
N LEU A 7 20.36 10.23 25.89
CA LEU A 7 19.10 10.86 25.48
C LEU A 7 19.14 11.32 24.02
N LEU A 8 20.28 11.84 23.57
CA LEU A 8 20.46 12.29 22.19
C LEU A 8 20.44 11.12 21.19
N THR A 9 21.12 10.02 21.48
CA THR A 9 21.10 8.83 20.61
C THR A 9 19.74 8.16 20.59
N LEU A 10 19.03 8.13 21.72
CA LEU A 10 17.66 7.62 21.80
C LEU A 10 16.68 8.46 20.97
N ALA A 11 16.77 9.80 21.06
CA ALA A 11 15.94 10.69 20.25
C ALA A 11 16.22 10.51 18.75
N GLY A 12 17.50 10.39 18.36
CA GLY A 12 17.89 10.10 16.98
C GLY A 12 17.36 8.76 16.48
N PHE A 13 17.40 7.73 17.31
CA PHE A 13 16.84 6.41 17.00
C PHE A 13 15.32 6.47 16.76
N ILE A 14 14.57 7.16 17.62
CA ILE A 14 13.11 7.30 17.47
C ILE A 14 12.75 8.02 16.17
N LEU A 15 13.50 9.06 15.80
CA LEU A 15 13.29 9.81 14.55
C LEU A 15 13.58 8.93 13.33
N LEU A 16 14.74 8.28 13.30
CA LEU A 16 15.12 7.36 12.22
C LEU A 16 14.11 6.21 12.08
N PHE A 17 13.67 5.65 13.19
CA PHE A 17 12.65 4.61 13.22
C PHE A 17 11.34 5.10 12.58
N GLY A 18 10.84 6.27 12.97
CA GLY A 18 9.64 6.86 12.39
C GLY A 18 9.75 7.08 10.88
N MET A 19 10.90 7.57 10.42
CA MET A 19 11.16 7.80 8.99
C MET A 19 11.17 6.47 8.20
N VAL A 20 11.85 5.45 8.70
CA VAL A 20 11.91 4.12 8.06
C VAL A 20 10.52 3.48 8.00
N VAL A 21 9.73 3.58 9.07
CA VAL A 21 8.36 3.07 9.08
C VAL A 21 7.49 3.79 8.06
N SER A 22 7.53 5.13 8.05
CA SER A 22 6.76 5.94 7.08
C SER A 22 7.13 5.57 5.64
N TYR A 23 8.43 5.44 5.36
CA TYR A 23 8.93 5.01 4.07
C TYR A 23 8.43 3.61 3.70
N SER A 24 8.50 2.65 4.63
CA SER A 24 8.04 1.28 4.41
C SER A 24 6.54 1.18 4.09
N ILE A 25 5.70 1.91 4.84
CA ILE A 25 4.25 1.92 4.61
C ILE A 25 3.93 2.58 3.26
N ASN A 26 4.58 3.70 2.94
CA ASN A 26 4.40 4.38 1.65
C ASN A 26 4.86 3.49 0.48
N GLN A 27 5.99 2.79 0.62
CA GLN A 27 6.49 1.87 -0.39
C GLN A 27 5.50 0.75 -0.67
N LYS A 28 4.89 0.16 0.37
CA LYS A 28 3.84 -0.87 0.22
C LYS A 28 2.58 -0.33 -0.45
N LYS A 29 2.18 0.90 -0.13
CA LYS A 29 1.05 1.59 -0.78
C LYS A 29 1.32 1.81 -2.28
N GLU A 30 2.52 2.26 -2.63
CA GLU A 30 2.90 2.48 -4.03
C GLU A 30 3.03 1.17 -4.80
N GLN A 31 3.53 0.09 -4.19
CA GLN A 31 3.50 -1.25 -4.81
C GLN A 31 2.09 -1.72 -5.14
N TYR A 32 1.15 -1.51 -4.21
CA TYR A 32 -0.25 -1.84 -4.43
C TYR A 32 -0.89 -1.01 -5.54
N LYS A 33 -0.66 0.31 -5.56
CA LYS A 33 -1.11 1.19 -6.65
C LYS A 33 -0.51 0.80 -8.00
N ALA A 34 0.79 0.52 -8.05
CA ALA A 34 1.48 0.13 -9.28
C ALA A 34 0.94 -1.20 -9.82
N ALA A 35 0.65 -2.17 -8.95
CA ALA A 35 0.05 -3.44 -9.33
C ALA A 35 -1.38 -3.25 -9.89
N LEU A 36 -2.17 -2.36 -9.28
CA LEU A 36 -3.50 -2.01 -9.77
C LEU A 36 -3.46 -1.28 -11.11
N LEU A 37 -2.62 -0.27 -11.26
CA LEU A 37 -2.44 0.45 -12.53
C LEU A 37 -1.94 -0.48 -13.63
N GLY A 38 -1.00 -1.38 -13.31
CA GLY A 38 -0.52 -2.40 -14.24
C GLY A 38 -1.60 -3.41 -14.65
N LEU A 39 -2.57 -3.68 -13.78
CA LEU A 39 -3.74 -4.50 -14.11
C LEU A 39 -4.74 -3.72 -14.98
N GLN A 40 -4.99 -2.46 -14.63
CA GLN A 40 -5.88 -1.57 -15.37
C GLN A 40 -5.39 -1.34 -16.79
N GLN A 41 -4.09 -1.05 -16.99
CA GLN A 41 -3.51 -0.82 -18.31
C GLN A 41 -3.58 -2.06 -19.21
N LYS A 42 -3.66 -3.26 -18.63
CA LYS A 42 -3.85 -4.51 -19.37
C LYS A 42 -5.34 -4.80 -19.68
N LEU A 43 -6.27 -4.21 -18.94
CA LEU A 43 -7.72 -4.40 -19.10
C LEU A 43 -8.40 -3.30 -19.91
N VAL A 44 -7.98 -2.04 -19.74
CA VAL A 44 -8.58 -0.85 -20.32
C VAL A 44 -7.47 -0.11 -21.05
N ALA A 45 -7.59 0.01 -22.37
CA ALA A 45 -6.66 0.76 -23.21
C ALA A 45 -6.71 2.29 -22.99
N GLU A 46 -7.40 2.78 -21.96
CA GLU A 46 -7.52 4.19 -21.60
C GLU A 46 -7.06 4.46 -20.15
N PRO A 47 -6.25 5.51 -19.94
CA PRO A 47 -5.81 5.92 -18.62
C PRO A 47 -6.89 6.77 -17.95
N LEU A 48 -7.78 6.16 -17.15
CA LEU A 48 -8.68 6.93 -16.29
C LEU A 48 -7.95 7.38 -15.02
N ASP A 49 -8.12 8.66 -14.71
CA ASP A 49 -7.48 9.51 -13.71
C ASP A 49 -6.81 8.86 -12.48
N LYS A 50 -5.58 9.34 -12.24
CA LYS A 50 -4.65 8.99 -11.16
C LYS A 50 -5.12 9.30 -9.73
N THR A 51 -6.40 9.60 -9.50
CA THR A 51 -6.85 10.27 -8.26
C THR A 51 -8.15 9.72 -7.69
N GLY A 52 -8.88 8.86 -8.41
CA GLY A 52 -10.13 8.28 -7.94
C GLY A 52 -9.90 7.05 -7.06
N ASP A 53 -10.55 7.03 -5.89
CA ASP A 53 -10.59 5.95 -4.90
C ASP A 53 -10.15 4.57 -5.42
N ILE A 54 -9.07 4.05 -4.84
CA ILE A 54 -8.52 2.73 -5.18
C ILE A 54 -9.59 1.62 -5.09
N THR A 55 -10.57 1.81 -4.21
CA THR A 55 -11.72 0.91 -4.04
C THR A 55 -12.71 0.93 -5.21
N VAL A 56 -12.83 2.04 -5.94
CA VAL A 56 -13.65 2.16 -7.15
C VAL A 56 -12.95 1.46 -8.31
N LEU A 57 -11.63 1.65 -8.44
CA LEU A 57 -10.81 0.98 -9.45
C LEU A 57 -10.84 -0.56 -9.30
N GLU A 58 -10.80 -1.07 -8.06
CA GLU A 58 -10.96 -2.50 -7.79
C GLU A 58 -12.32 -3.05 -8.24
N ARG A 59 -13.40 -2.26 -8.13
CA ARG A 59 -14.76 -2.66 -8.55
C ARG A 59 -14.88 -2.69 -10.07
N ASP A 60 -14.31 -1.70 -10.76
CA ASP A 60 -14.34 -1.63 -12.23
C ASP A 60 -13.54 -2.76 -12.87
N ILE A 61 -12.39 -3.11 -12.29
CA ILE A 61 -11.60 -4.26 -12.72
C ILE A 61 -12.35 -5.58 -12.47
N GLN A 62 -13.06 -5.69 -11.34
CA GLN A 62 -13.86 -6.89 -11.03
C GLN A 62 -15.06 -7.05 -11.96
N SER A 63 -15.75 -5.96 -12.32
CA SER A 63 -16.88 -6.02 -13.25
C SER A 63 -16.43 -6.40 -14.66
N LEU A 64 -15.28 -5.87 -15.13
CA LEU A 64 -14.67 -6.22 -16.41
C LEU A 64 -14.19 -7.68 -16.49
N LEU A 65 -13.70 -8.24 -15.37
CA LEU A 65 -13.32 -9.65 -15.27
C LEU A 65 -14.52 -10.60 -15.36
N VAL A 66 -15.69 -10.18 -14.87
CA VAL A 66 -16.93 -10.97 -14.93
C VAL A 66 -17.50 -10.98 -16.35
N THR A 67 -17.25 -9.95 -17.16
CA THR A 67 -17.70 -9.87 -18.57
C THR A 67 -16.92 -10.77 -19.55
N GLY A 68 -15.97 -11.58 -19.08
CA GLY A 68 -15.43 -12.71 -19.87
C GLY A 68 -14.28 -12.36 -20.81
N HIS A 69 -13.13 -11.98 -20.25
CA HIS A 69 -11.88 -11.87 -21.01
C HIS A 69 -11.17 -13.23 -21.17
N PRO A 70 -10.55 -13.51 -22.33
CA PRO A 70 -9.92 -14.80 -22.67
C PRO A 70 -8.68 -15.16 -21.82
N ASP A 71 -8.14 -14.20 -21.07
CA ASP A 71 -6.96 -14.36 -20.20
C ASP A 71 -7.30 -14.46 -18.70
N ALA A 72 -8.51 -14.91 -18.36
CA ALA A 72 -9.07 -14.90 -17.00
C ALA A 72 -8.16 -15.53 -15.93
N GLN A 73 -7.28 -16.48 -16.27
CA GLN A 73 -6.42 -17.17 -15.31
C GLN A 73 -5.20 -16.33 -14.89
N THR A 74 -4.60 -15.58 -15.82
CA THR A 74 -3.47 -14.68 -15.52
C THR A 74 -3.95 -13.47 -14.73
N PHE A 75 -5.12 -12.93 -15.08
CA PHE A 75 -5.77 -11.86 -14.33
C PHE A 75 -6.24 -12.28 -12.94
N LYS A 76 -6.79 -13.50 -12.76
CA LYS A 76 -7.11 -14.02 -11.41
C LYS A 76 -5.88 -14.11 -10.51
N ARG A 77 -4.73 -14.53 -11.05
CA ARG A 77 -3.46 -14.57 -10.30
C ARG A 77 -3.00 -13.16 -9.90
N GLN A 78 -3.04 -12.21 -10.83
CA GLN A 78 -2.66 -10.82 -10.56
C GLN A 78 -3.61 -10.16 -9.54
N LEU A 79 -4.91 -10.40 -9.64
CA LEU A 79 -5.90 -9.92 -8.67
C LEU A 79 -5.69 -10.54 -7.28
N GLY A 80 -5.28 -11.81 -7.22
CA GLY A 80 -4.87 -12.46 -5.97
C GLY A 80 -3.64 -11.79 -5.34
N GLN A 81 -2.64 -11.45 -6.15
CA GLN A 81 -1.45 -10.72 -5.68
C GLN A 81 -1.80 -9.32 -5.17
N ILE A 82 -2.70 -8.61 -5.84
CA ILE A 82 -3.19 -7.29 -5.41
C ILE A 82 -3.94 -7.37 -4.07
N LYS A 83 -4.83 -8.37 -3.92
CA LYS A 83 -5.52 -8.64 -2.65
C LYS A 83 -4.55 -8.95 -1.51
N LEU A 84 -3.50 -9.71 -1.80
CA LEU A 84 -2.45 -10.03 -0.84
C LEU A 84 -1.67 -8.77 -0.43
N LEU A 85 -1.31 -7.91 -1.39
CA LEU A 85 -0.66 -6.63 -1.10
C LEU A 85 -1.53 -5.70 -0.26
N LYS A 86 -2.84 -5.66 -0.53
CA LYS A 86 -3.82 -4.93 0.30
C LYS A 86 -3.85 -5.44 1.73
N HIS A 87 -3.92 -6.76 1.90
CA HIS A 87 -3.89 -7.38 3.22
C HIS A 87 -2.59 -7.04 3.97
N GLN A 88 -1.44 -7.19 3.31
CA GLN A 88 -0.14 -6.86 3.91
C GLN A 88 -0.04 -5.39 4.32
N TYR A 89 -0.56 -4.46 3.51
CA TYR A 89 -0.59 -3.04 3.85
C TYR A 89 -1.49 -2.79 5.08
N ASN A 90 -2.70 -3.37 5.10
CA ASN A 90 -3.62 -3.20 6.23
C ASN A 90 -3.06 -3.79 7.53
N GLU A 91 -2.41 -4.95 7.44
CA GLU A 91 -1.73 -5.58 8.56
C GLU A 91 -0.56 -4.71 9.07
N LEU A 92 0.23 -4.14 8.16
CA LEU A 92 1.35 -3.25 8.51
C LEU A 92 0.87 -1.97 9.21
N VAL A 93 -0.26 -1.39 8.77
CA VAL A 93 -0.85 -0.20 9.41
C VAL A 93 -1.41 -0.51 10.81
N GLN A 94 -1.88 -1.75 11.05
CA GLN A 94 -2.46 -2.15 12.34
C GLN A 94 -1.42 -2.65 13.35
N THR A 95 -0.33 -3.25 12.88
CA THR A 95 0.70 -3.87 13.73
C THR A 95 1.46 -2.81 14.53
N LYS A 96 1.61 -3.00 15.85
CA LYS A 96 2.52 -2.18 16.67
C LYS A 96 3.95 -2.64 16.44
N PRO A 97 4.98 -1.77 16.40
CA PRO A 97 4.96 -0.31 16.61
C PRO A 97 4.52 0.54 15.40
N TYR A 98 4.32 -0.06 14.23
CA TYR A 98 4.01 0.65 12.98
C TYR A 98 2.72 1.49 13.05
N SER A 99 1.70 1.01 13.75
CA SER A 99 0.43 1.72 13.94
C SER A 99 0.55 3.06 14.67
N LEU A 100 1.59 3.25 15.50
CA LEU A 100 1.85 4.55 16.13
C LEU A 100 2.33 5.56 15.09
N VAL A 101 3.26 5.16 14.24
CA VAL A 101 3.78 6.00 13.15
C VAL A 101 2.69 6.25 12.11
N ALA A 102 1.91 5.23 11.74
CA ALA A 102 0.81 5.36 10.79
C ALA A 102 -0.24 6.37 11.26
N LYS A 103 -0.56 6.39 12.56
CA LYS A 103 -1.46 7.40 13.16
C LYS A 103 -0.87 8.80 13.10
N LEU A 104 0.44 8.94 13.35
CA LEU A 104 1.15 10.23 13.28
C LEU A 104 1.26 10.76 11.85
N THR A 105 1.42 9.88 10.86
CA THR A 105 1.57 10.24 9.43
C THR A 105 0.23 10.34 8.69
N GLY A 106 -0.90 10.08 9.36
CA GLY A 106 -2.23 10.13 8.75
C GLY A 106 -2.54 8.97 7.79
N GLN A 107 -1.77 7.89 7.84
CA GLN A 107 -2.02 6.70 7.02
C GLN A 107 -3.22 5.92 7.56
N ARG A 108 -4.20 5.67 6.68
CA ARG A 108 -5.40 4.88 6.99
C ARG A 108 -5.39 3.54 6.25
N VAL A 109 -6.14 2.59 6.81
CA VAL A 109 -6.48 1.30 6.22
C VAL A 109 -7.25 1.52 4.91
N ILE A 110 -6.97 0.71 3.88
CA ILE A 110 -7.56 0.78 2.53
C ILE A 110 -8.49 -0.42 2.29
#